data_AF-A0A846ZXT5-F1
#
_entry.id   AF-A0A846ZXT5-F1
#
_cell.length_a   1.000
_cell.length_b   1.000
_cell.length_c   1.000
_cell.angle_alpha   90.00
_cell.angle_beta   90.00
_cell.angle_gamma   90.00
#
_symmetry.space_group_name_H-M   'P 1'
#
loop_
_entity.id
_entity.type
_entity.pdbx_description
1 polymer ?
#
loop_
_entity_poly.entity_id
_entity_poly.type
_entity_poly.pdbx_seq_one_letter_code
_entity_poly.pdbx_strand_id
1 'polypeptide(L)' 'MKHKNLIILLSITVPLSVFGITNADTTVYDRHYNRQGYEKESRGVVTMYDRNWNRTGYEKDGRIYE' A
#
# COMPACT_ATOMS: atom_id res chain seq x y z
N MET A 1 30.34 6.91 -1.81
CA MET A 1 29.50 6.51 -2.96
C MET A 1 29.03 5.08 -2.77
N LYS A 2 27.77 4.88 -2.39
CA LYS A 2 27.06 3.60 -2.49
C LYS A 2 25.62 3.96 -2.89
N HIS A 3 25.31 3.76 -4.17
CA HIS A 3 23.99 4.01 -4.71
C HIS A 3 22.98 3.12 -3.99
N LYS A 4 22.09 3.75 -3.20
CA LYS A 4 20.92 3.07 -2.66
C LYS A 4 19.92 3.02 -3.80
N ASN A 5 19.69 1.81 -4.31
CA ASN A 5 18.76 1.56 -5.40
C ASN A 5 17.36 2.00 -4.97
N LEU A 6 16.97 3.19 -5.42
CA LEU A 6 15.64 3.76 -5.32
C LEU A 6 14.75 2.92 -6.25
N ILE A 7 14.11 1.88 -5.71
CA ILE A 7 13.09 1.13 -6.44
C ILE A 7 11.88 2.06 -6.58
N ILE A 8 11.87 2.83 -7.65
CA ILE A 8 10.71 3.57 -8.14
C ILE A 8 9.76 2.50 -8.68
N LEU A 9 8.85 2.02 -7.84
CA LEU A 9 7.72 1.22 -8.27
C LEU A 9 6.79 2.15 -9.04
N LEU A 10 6.77 1.94 -10.35
CA LEU A 10 6.01 2.63 -11.38
C LEU A 10 4.52 2.69 -11.02
N SER A 11 4.11 3.72 -10.29
CA SER A 11 2.71 4.10 -10.13
C SER A 11 2.26 4.76 -11.42
N ILE A 12 1.59 3.98 -12.26
CA ILE A 12 0.88 4.47 -13.45
C ILE A 12 -0.23 5.39 -12.94
N THR A 13 0.00 6.70 -13.05
CA THR A 13 -1.01 7.73 -12.77
C THR A 13 -2.03 7.76 -13.89
N VAL A 14 -3.24 7.26 -13.63
CA VAL A 14 -4.44 7.64 -14.38
C VAL A 14 -5.14 8.73 -13.55
N PRO A 15 -5.21 9.98 -14.03
CA PRO A 15 -5.89 11.04 -13.29
C PRO A 15 -7.37 11.03 -13.68
N LEU A 16 -8.21 10.31 -12.94
CA LEU A 16 -9.63 10.62 -12.88
C LEU A 16 -10.08 10.63 -11.42
N SER A 17 -10.27 11.87 -10.95
CA SER A 17 -11.09 12.27 -9.81
C SER A 17 -12.21 11.29 -9.48
N VAL A 18 -12.02 10.50 -8.43
CA VAL A 18 -13.11 9.91 -7.66
C VAL A 18 -12.66 9.97 -6.20
N PHE A 19 -13.18 10.95 -5.46
CA PHE A 19 -13.29 10.87 -4.00
C PHE A 19 -14.25 9.71 -3.69
N GLY A 20 -13.76 8.48 -3.86
CA GLY A 20 -14.47 7.26 -3.55
C GLY A 20 -13.79 6.69 -2.34
N ILE A 21 -14.42 6.84 -1.18
CA ILE A 21 -14.04 6.09 0.03
C ILE A 21 -14.36 4.62 -0.28
N THR A 22 -13.51 3.95 -1.03
CA THR A 22 -13.61 2.51 -1.24
C THR A 22 -12.88 1.87 -0.07
N ASN A 23 -13.63 1.55 1.00
CA ASN A 23 -13.10 0.69 2.06
C ASN A 23 -13.01 -0.74 1.49
N ALA A 24 -12.07 -0.97 0.57
CA ALA A 24 -11.81 -2.26 -0.02
C ALA A 24 -10.56 -2.83 0.63
N ASP A 25 -10.72 -3.96 1.32
CA ASP A 25 -9.60 -4.73 1.82
C ASP A 25 -8.84 -5.31 0.61
N THR A 26 -7.65 -4.81 0.34
CA THR A 26 -6.82 -5.20 -0.80
C THR A 26 -5.83 -6.26 -0.35
N THR A 27 -5.78 -7.40 -1.05
CA THR A 27 -4.77 -8.43 -0.79
C THR A 27 -3.54 -8.15 -1.63
N VAL A 28 -2.37 -8.10 -0.98
CA VAL A 28 -1.09 -7.83 -1.62
C VAL A 28 -0.41 -9.15 -1.98
N TYR A 29 0.05 -9.26 -3.22
CA TYR A 29 0.74 -10.45 -3.75
C TYR A 29 2.13 -10.10 -4.25
N ASP A 30 3.05 -11.06 -4.19
CA ASP A 30 4.36 -10.96 -4.83
C ASP A 30 4.30 -11.31 -6.33
N ARG A 31 5.45 -11.19 -7.02
CA ARG A 31 5.58 -11.50 -8.46
C ARG A 31 5.25 -12.96 -8.81
N HIS A 32 5.33 -13.87 -7.84
CA HIS A 32 4.99 -15.28 -7.99
C HIS A 32 3.57 -15.58 -7.49
N TYR A 33 2.73 -14.56 -7.29
CA TYR A 33 1.38 -14.68 -6.76
C TYR A 33 1.29 -15.25 -5.33
N ASN A 34 2.37 -15.19 -4.53
CA ASN A 34 2.27 -15.51 -3.12
C ASN A 34 1.70 -14.32 -2.36
N ARG A 35 0.69 -14.56 -1.52
CA ARG A 35 0.10 -13.54 -0.64
C ARG A 35 1.16 -13.02 0.34
N GLN A 36 1.41 -11.72 0.35
CA GLN A 36 2.32 -11.04 1.27
C GLN A 36 1.61 -10.38 2.44
N GLY A 37 0.37 -9.94 2.28
CA GLY A 37 -0.35 -9.23 3.33
C GLY A 37 -1.63 -8.59 2.84
N TYR A 38 -2.10 -7.60 3.60
CA TYR A 38 -3.34 -6.89 3.36
C TYR A 38 -3.16 -5.39 3.54
N GLU A 39 -3.90 -4.63 2.74
CA GLU A 39 -4.04 -3.19 2.89
C GLU A 39 -5.50 -2.86 3.09
N LYS A 40 -5.79 -1.95 4.02
CA LYS A 40 -7.13 -1.48 4.32
C LYS A 40 -7.16 0.03 4.24
N GLU A 41 -7.82 0.57 3.23
CA GLU A 41 -8.06 2.00 3.14
C GLU A 41 -9.30 2.38 3.97
N SER A 42 -9.14 3.37 4.84
CA SER A 42 -10.26 4.00 5.52
C SER A 42 -10.01 5.49 5.69
N ARG A 43 -10.92 6.32 5.16
CA ARG A 43 -10.92 7.78 5.33
C ARG A 43 -9.57 8.44 4.98
N GLY A 44 -8.92 7.98 3.90
CA GLY A 44 -7.63 8.51 3.44
C GLY A 44 -6.40 8.00 4.23
N VAL A 45 -6.58 6.96 5.04
CA VAL A 45 -5.50 6.23 5.72
C VAL A 45 -5.47 4.81 5.21
N VAL A 46 -4.32 4.36 4.68
CA VAL A 46 -4.11 2.97 4.26
C VAL A 46 -3.39 2.24 5.36
N THR A 47 -4.05 1.32 6.05
CA THR A 47 -3.41 0.49 7.08
C THR A 47 -2.87 -0.78 6.46
N MET A 48 -1.61 -1.11 6.74
CA MET A 48 -0.91 -2.28 6.21
C MET A 48 -0.85 -3.39 7.26
N TYR A 49 -1.06 -4.61 6.81
CA TYR A 49 -1.04 -5.81 7.63
C TYR A 49 -0.19 -6.91 6.99
N ASP A 50 0.43 -7.72 7.84
CA ASP A 50 1.08 -8.96 7.41
C ASP A 50 0.05 -10.05 7.03
N ARG A 51 0.55 -11.22 6.62
CA ARG A 51 -0.26 -12.39 6.23
C ARG A 51 -1.16 -12.93 7.34
N ASN A 52 -0.87 -12.57 8.59
CA ASN A 52 -1.55 -13.00 9.80
C ASN A 52 -2.47 -11.89 10.36
N TRP A 53 -2.70 -10.81 9.61
CA TRP A 53 -3.47 -9.64 10.04
C TRP A 53 -2.86 -8.86 11.22
N ASN A 54 -1.54 -8.97 11.45
CA ASN A 54 -0.87 -8.06 12.37
C ASN A 54 -0.59 -6.73 11.67
N ARG A 55 -0.93 -5.61 12.31
CA ARG A 55 -0.66 -4.29 11.76
C ARG A 55 0.84 -4.06 11.70
N THR A 56 1.35 -3.75 10.51
CA THR A 56 2.78 -3.44 10.29
C THR A 56 3.05 -1.96 10.08
N GLY A 57 2.00 -1.17 9.78
CA GLY A 57 2.13 0.26 9.59
C GLY A 57 0.86 0.88 9.03
N TYR A 58 0.91 2.17 8.75
CA TYR A 58 -0.14 2.86 8.01
C TYR A 58 0.44 4.02 7.18
N GLU A 59 -0.15 4.24 6.00
CA GLU A 59 0.07 5.41 5.18
C GLU A 59 -1.02 6.44 5.43
N LYS A 60 -0.61 7.69 5.63
CA LYS A 60 -1.52 8.83 5.74
C LYS A 60 -0.89 10.03 5.04
N ASP A 61 -1.66 10.69 4.18
CA ASP A 61 -1.21 11.88 3.43
C ASP A 61 0.10 11.61 2.64
N GLY A 62 0.25 10.40 2.08
CA GLY A 62 1.44 9.97 1.34
C GLY A 62 2.69 9.74 2.19
N ARG A 63 2.54 9.69 3.53
CA ARG A 63 3.62 9.35 4.47
C ARG A 63 3.34 8.02 5.13
N ILE A 64 4.35 7.15 5.16
CA ILE A 64 4.29 5.84 5.82
C ILE A 64 4.78 5.98 7.26
N TYR A 65 4.03 5.41 8.18
CA TYR A 65 4.33 5.32 9.60
C TYR A 65 4.37 3.84 10.01
N GLU A 66 5.44 3.44 10.70
CA GLU A 66 5.66 2.07 11.22
C GLU A 66 5.07 1.92 12.64
#